data_AF-A0A537HNP6-F1
#
_entry.id   AF-A0A537HNP6-F1
#
_cell.length_a   1.000
_cell.length_b   1.000
_cell.length_c   1.000
_cell.angle_alpha   90.00
_cell.angle_beta   90.00
_cell.angle_gamma   90.00
#
_symmetry.space_group_name_H-M   'P 1'
#
loop_
_entity.id
_entity.type
_entity.pdbx_description
1 polymer ?
#
loop_
_entity_poly.entity_id
_entity_poly.type
_entity_poly.pdbx_seq_one_letter_code
_entity_poly.pdbx_strand_id
1 'polypeptide(L)'
;MLLCGLVFPLLVTGFAQVLLHDQANGSIAHLNGSNGRSVGSYLIAQNFSSPFFFHSRNATLSASGVDPDITLQDALSQIRRISAVTNITRSDLSSLVSQNIERTSLFFGDGYVNVLRLNLALIHNFQTTYCSTPPLSYCE
;
A
#
# COMPACT_ATOMS: atom_id res chain seq x y z
N MET A 1 -7.93 23.23 -30.86
CA MET A 1 -8.63 23.39 -29.57
C MET A 1 -9.67 22.30 -29.35
N LEU A 2 -10.68 22.10 -30.20
CA LEU A 2 -11.69 21.05 -29.98
C LEU A 2 -11.13 19.62 -30.03
N LEU A 3 -10.26 19.32 -31.00
CA LEU A 3 -9.69 17.97 -31.13
C LEU A 3 -8.82 17.61 -29.91
N CYS A 4 -7.75 18.36 -29.64
CA CYS A 4 -6.83 18.05 -28.53
C CYS A 4 -7.37 18.42 -27.14
N GLY A 5 -8.33 19.35 -27.04
CA GLY A 5 -8.83 19.86 -25.76
C GLY A 5 -10.15 19.24 -25.29
N LEU A 6 -10.91 18.59 -26.18
CA LEU A 6 -12.19 17.98 -25.82
C LEU A 6 -12.31 16.55 -26.35
N VAL A 7 -12.11 16.34 -27.65
CA VAL A 7 -12.30 15.02 -28.27
C VAL A 7 -11.27 14.01 -27.75
N PHE A 8 -9.98 14.39 -27.75
CA PHE A 8 -8.90 13.52 -27.29
C PHE A 8 -9.04 13.10 -25.81
N PRO A 9 -9.17 14.01 -24.83
CA PRO A 9 -9.28 13.61 -23.43
C PRO A 9 -10.55 12.79 -23.17
N LEU A 10 -11.68 13.08 -23.81
CA LEU A 10 -12.90 12.28 -23.63
C LEU A 10 -12.76 10.87 -24.19
N LEU A 11 -12.10 10.72 -25.36
CA LEU A 11 -11.82 9.40 -25.93
C LEU A 11 -10.88 8.58 -25.04
N VAL A 12 -9.76 9.18 -24.59
CA VAL A 12 -8.80 8.49 -23.73
C VAL A 12 -9.43 8.12 -22.38
N THR A 13 -10.16 9.04 -21.74
CA THR A 13 -10.84 8.77 -20.48
C THR A 13 -11.94 7.73 -20.64
N GLY A 14 -12.78 7.83 -21.67
CA GLY A 14 -13.82 6.85 -21.94
C GLY A 14 -13.25 5.45 -22.16
N PHE A 15 -12.16 5.35 -22.92
CA PHE A 15 -11.47 4.09 -23.14
C PHE A 15 -10.83 3.54 -21.87
N ALA A 16 -10.18 4.38 -21.07
CA ALA A 16 -9.57 3.99 -19.80
C ALA A 16 -10.64 3.51 -18.79
N GLN A 17 -11.79 4.15 -18.73
CA GLN A 17 -12.89 3.76 -17.84
C GLN A 17 -13.48 2.38 -18.19
N VAL A 18 -13.45 1.99 -19.46
CA VAL A 18 -13.95 0.68 -19.91
C VAL A 18 -12.96 -0.44 -19.64
N LEU A 19 -11.67 -0.21 -19.88
CA LEU A 19 -10.65 -1.28 -19.80
C LEU A 19 -9.92 -1.34 -18.47
N LEU A 20 -9.72 -0.20 -17.81
CA LEU A 20 -8.80 -0.01 -16.67
C LEU A 20 -9.49 0.80 -15.57
N HIS A 21 -10.73 0.44 -15.24
CA HIS A 21 -11.59 1.20 -14.33
C HIS A 21 -10.91 1.53 -12.99
N ASP A 22 -10.28 0.55 -12.35
CA ASP A 22 -9.61 0.74 -11.05
C ASP A 22 -8.44 1.73 -11.15
N GLN A 23 -7.63 1.65 -12.21
CA GLN A 23 -6.49 2.53 -12.41
C GLN A 23 -6.94 3.94 -12.82
N ALA A 24 -7.96 4.04 -13.67
CA ALA A 24 -8.55 5.30 -14.12
C ALA A 24 -9.16 6.10 -12.96
N ASN A 25 -9.65 5.39 -11.93
CA ASN A 25 -10.22 5.99 -10.72
C ASN A 25 -9.20 6.11 -9.57
N GLY A 26 -7.90 5.92 -9.85
CA GLY A 26 -6.81 6.22 -8.92
C GLY A 26 -6.39 5.07 -8.00
N SER A 27 -6.74 3.82 -8.31
CA SER A 27 -6.31 2.62 -7.59
C SER A 27 -6.56 2.71 -6.08
N ILE A 28 -7.83 2.92 -5.72
CA ILE A 28 -8.26 3.14 -4.34
C ILE A 28 -8.07 1.89 -3.50
N ALA A 29 -7.53 2.08 -2.29
CA ALA A 29 -7.32 1.05 -1.30
C ALA A 29 -8.49 1.04 -0.31
N HIS A 30 -9.03 -0.15 -0.05
CA HIS A 30 -10.16 -0.34 0.86
C HIS A 30 -9.76 -1.18 2.07
N LEU A 31 -10.12 -0.72 3.27
CA LEU A 31 -10.14 -1.57 4.46
C LEU A 31 -11.32 -2.55 4.34
N ASN A 32 -11.14 -3.80 4.74
CA ASN A 32 -12.22 -4.82 4.76
C ASN A 32 -12.82 -5.18 3.38
N GLY A 33 -12.01 -5.17 2.32
CA GLY A 33 -12.42 -5.60 0.98
C GLY A 33 -13.23 -4.55 0.22
N SER A 34 -13.89 -4.96 -0.88
CA SER A 34 -14.49 -4.04 -1.88
C SER A 34 -15.63 -3.15 -1.35
N ASN A 35 -16.24 -3.49 -0.22
CA ASN A 35 -17.38 -2.75 0.35
C ASN A 35 -17.00 -1.93 1.58
N GLY A 36 -15.74 -1.99 2.00
CA GLY A 36 -15.30 -1.31 3.21
C GLY A 36 -14.72 0.08 2.95
N ARG A 37 -14.26 0.70 4.04
CA ARG A 37 -13.88 2.11 4.06
C ARG A 37 -12.70 2.38 3.13
N SER A 38 -12.85 3.37 2.24
CA SER A 38 -11.73 3.87 1.44
C SER A 38 -10.70 4.55 2.36
N VAL A 39 -9.44 4.12 2.26
CA VAL A 39 -8.34 4.59 3.13
C VAL A 39 -7.21 5.26 2.39
N GLY A 40 -7.33 5.40 1.08
CA GLY A 40 -6.35 6.09 0.26
C GLY A 40 -6.18 5.43 -1.10
N SER A 41 -5.00 5.62 -1.69
CA SER A 41 -4.62 5.02 -2.98
C SER A 41 -3.33 4.23 -2.81
N TYR A 42 -3.23 3.09 -3.50
CA TYR A 42 -1.97 2.34 -3.58
C TYR A 42 -0.83 3.12 -4.23
N LEU A 43 -1.14 4.20 -4.96
CA LEU A 43 -0.18 5.01 -5.69
C LEU A 43 0.42 6.16 -4.85
N ILE A 44 -0.05 6.37 -3.61
CA ILE A 44 0.34 7.49 -2.77
C ILE A 44 0.84 7.01 -1.41
N ALA A 45 2.04 7.42 -1.03
CA ALA A 45 2.57 7.18 0.31
C ALA A 45 1.69 7.81 1.38
N GLN A 46 1.35 7.00 2.38
CA GLN A 46 0.68 7.47 3.59
C GLN A 46 1.71 7.62 4.71
N ASN A 47 1.54 8.66 5.54
CA ASN A 47 2.41 8.87 6.69
C ASN A 47 2.01 7.94 7.84
N PHE A 48 2.71 6.81 7.95
CA PHE A 48 2.58 5.90 9.10
C PHE A 48 3.64 6.28 10.15
N SER A 49 3.22 6.86 11.28
CA SER A 49 4.12 7.17 12.42
C SER A 49 4.03 6.16 13.55
N SER A 50 2.97 5.35 13.57
CA SER A 50 2.68 4.40 14.64
C SER A 50 3.63 3.19 14.62
N PRO A 51 4.15 2.74 15.78
CA PRO A 51 5.08 1.62 15.85
C PRO A 51 4.44 0.26 15.51
N PHE A 52 3.12 0.21 15.34
CA PHE A 52 2.38 -1.00 14.97
C PHE A 52 2.40 -1.30 13.47
N PHE A 53 2.82 -0.34 12.62
CA PHE A 53 2.79 -0.46 11.17
C PHE A 53 4.18 -0.41 10.54
N PHE A 54 4.26 -0.87 9.28
CA PHE A 54 5.38 -0.61 8.39
C PHE A 54 5.36 0.85 7.97
N HIS A 55 6.54 1.45 7.87
CA HIS A 55 6.77 2.85 7.53
C HIS A 55 7.39 2.94 6.14
N SER A 56 6.97 3.95 5.38
CA SER A 56 7.57 4.32 4.11
C SER A 56 8.90 5.05 4.32
N ARG A 57 9.60 5.32 3.21
CA ARG A 57 10.76 6.20 3.23
C ARG A 57 10.37 7.59 3.68
N ASN A 58 11.32 8.33 4.24
CA ASN A 58 11.10 9.73 4.57
C ASN A 58 10.82 10.51 3.28
N ALA A 59 9.73 11.28 3.26
CA ALA A 59 9.29 12.04 2.09
C ALA A 59 10.38 13.00 1.58
N THR A 60 11.21 13.55 2.46
CA THR A 60 12.33 14.45 2.09
C THR A 60 13.47 13.75 1.35
N LEU A 61 13.51 12.42 1.37
CA LEU A 61 14.54 11.60 0.71
C LEU A 61 14.01 10.94 -0.57
N SER A 62 12.76 11.20 -0.96
CA SER A 62 12.16 10.69 -2.20
C SER A 62 12.02 11.82 -3.23
N ALA A 63 12.35 11.53 -4.49
CA ALA A 63 12.26 12.50 -5.58
C ALA A 63 10.81 12.97 -5.84
N SER A 64 9.82 12.11 -5.60
CA SER A 64 8.40 12.46 -5.70
C SER A 64 7.83 13.00 -4.38
N GLY A 65 8.49 12.73 -3.25
CA GLY A 65 7.97 13.01 -1.91
C GLY A 65 6.79 12.13 -1.47
N VAL A 66 6.29 11.24 -2.34
CA VAL A 66 5.06 10.44 -2.10
C VAL A 66 5.20 8.98 -2.54
N ASP A 67 6.43 8.46 -2.55
CA ASP A 67 6.75 7.09 -2.97
C ASP A 67 6.14 6.03 -2.01
N PRO A 68 5.14 5.25 -2.46
CA PRO A 68 4.44 4.29 -1.60
C PRO A 68 5.25 3.01 -1.36
N ASP A 69 6.36 2.82 -2.07
CA ASP A 69 7.10 1.57 -2.10
C ASP A 69 8.41 1.66 -1.29
N ILE A 70 8.78 0.53 -0.69
CA ILE A 70 10.06 0.35 0.00
C ILE A 70 10.76 -0.90 -0.53
N THR A 71 12.08 -0.95 -0.36
CA THR A 71 12.85 -2.15 -0.71
C THR A 71 12.48 -3.32 0.20
N LEU A 72 12.68 -4.54 -0.27
CA LEU A 72 12.49 -5.73 0.56
C LEU A 72 13.34 -5.67 1.84
N GLN A 73 14.58 -5.23 1.73
CA GLN A 73 15.51 -5.11 2.86
C GLN A 73 15.00 -4.10 3.89
N ASP A 74 14.47 -2.96 3.45
CA ASP A 74 13.88 -1.95 4.32
C ASP A 74 12.67 -2.53 5.07
N ALA A 75 11.78 -3.25 4.39
CA ALA A 75 10.63 -3.89 5.02
C ALA A 75 11.07 -4.91 6.09
N LEU A 76 12.02 -5.78 5.76
CA LEU A 76 12.55 -6.80 6.67
C LEU A 76 13.22 -6.18 7.91
N SER A 77 13.89 -5.03 7.76
CA SER A 77 14.54 -4.33 8.88
C SER A 77 13.56 -3.87 9.96
N GLN A 78 12.30 -3.61 9.58
CA GLN A 78 11.25 -3.10 10.48
C GLN A 78 10.55 -4.21 11.28
N ILE A 79 10.66 -5.47 10.85
CA ILE A 79 10.00 -6.63 11.49
C ILE A 79 10.32 -6.70 12.99
N ARG A 80 11.57 -6.43 13.37
CA ARG A 80 11.99 -6.51 14.78
C ARG A 80 11.16 -5.58 15.66
N ARG A 81 10.92 -4.34 15.20
CA ARG A 81 10.14 -3.33 15.92
C ARG A 81 8.68 -3.74 16.02
N ILE A 82 8.08 -4.12 14.90
CA ILE A 82 6.65 -4.45 14.82
C ILE A 82 6.35 -5.68 15.67
N SER A 83 7.17 -6.73 15.57
CA SER A 83 7.05 -7.95 16.38
C SER A 83 7.07 -7.66 17.87
N ALA A 84 7.94 -6.73 18.33
CA ALA A 84 8.07 -6.38 19.73
C ALA A 84 6.83 -5.68 20.32
N VAL A 85 6.08 -4.92 19.52
CA VAL A 85 4.90 -4.17 19.99
C VAL A 85 3.57 -4.86 19.71
N THR A 86 3.52 -5.75 18.71
CA THR A 86 2.29 -6.47 18.29
C THR A 86 2.20 -7.89 18.86
N ASN A 87 3.30 -8.43 19.39
CA ASN A 87 3.46 -9.84 19.76
C ASN A 87 3.30 -10.83 18.59
N ILE A 88 3.34 -10.35 17.34
CA ILE A 88 3.36 -11.20 16.14
C ILE A 88 4.77 -11.76 15.94
N THR A 89 4.89 -13.03 15.54
CA THR A 89 6.21 -13.65 15.35
C THR A 89 6.95 -13.05 14.16
N ARG A 90 8.29 -13.04 14.23
CA ARG A 90 9.13 -12.52 13.13
C ARG A 90 9.01 -13.35 11.85
N SER A 91 8.80 -14.67 11.99
CA SER A 91 8.59 -15.56 10.85
C SER A 91 7.30 -15.24 10.11
N ASP A 92 6.21 -14.97 10.84
CA ASP A 92 4.93 -14.66 10.22
C ASP A 92 4.98 -13.32 9.50
N LEU A 93 5.63 -12.31 10.09
CA LEU A 93 5.84 -11.01 9.45
C LEU A 93 6.75 -11.12 8.21
N SER A 94 7.79 -11.97 8.26
CA SER A 94 8.65 -12.21 7.10
C SER A 94 7.90 -12.90 5.95
N SER A 95 7.04 -13.87 6.29
CA SER A 95 6.15 -14.52 5.32
C SER A 95 5.17 -13.52 4.71
N LEU A 96 4.56 -12.66 5.54
CA LEU A 96 3.65 -11.61 5.09
C LEU A 96 4.32 -10.65 4.09
N VAL A 97 5.53 -10.20 4.38
CA VAL A 97 6.32 -9.35 3.46
C VAL A 97 6.57 -10.11 2.16
N SER A 98 6.99 -11.36 2.23
CA SER A 98 7.30 -12.19 1.05
C SER A 98 6.09 -12.41 0.14
N GLN A 99 4.89 -12.49 0.71
CA GLN A 99 3.62 -12.64 -0.03
C GLN A 99 3.17 -11.35 -0.72
N ASN A 100 3.69 -10.19 -0.30
CA ASN A 100 3.32 -8.87 -0.83
C ASN A 100 4.44 -8.25 -1.70
N ILE A 101 5.42 -9.04 -2.11
CA ILE A 101 6.47 -8.56 -3.03
C ILE A 101 5.86 -8.33 -4.41
N GLU A 102 5.96 -7.10 -4.89
CA GLU A 102 5.71 -6.78 -6.28
C GLU A 102 6.99 -7.02 -7.08
N ARG A 103 6.91 -7.94 -8.04
CA ARG A 103 8.02 -8.22 -8.94
C ARG A 103 7.97 -7.24 -10.09
N THR A 104 9.05 -6.49 -10.25
CA THR A 104 9.35 -5.89 -11.55
C THR A 104 9.72 -7.01 -12.53
N SER A 105 9.47 -6.77 -13.82
CA SER A 105 9.87 -7.64 -14.95
C SER A 105 11.27 -8.23 -14.77
N LEU A 106 11.52 -9.43 -15.33
CA LEU A 106 12.74 -10.24 -15.19
C LEU A 106 14.07 -9.48 -15.45
N PHE A 107 14.02 -8.31 -16.08
CA PHE A 107 15.16 -7.49 -16.48
C PHE A 107 15.38 -6.20 -15.67
N PHE A 108 14.48 -5.83 -14.78
CA PHE A 108 14.53 -4.54 -14.10
C PHE A 108 14.46 -4.71 -12.58
N GLY A 109 15.55 -4.39 -11.88
CA GLY A 109 15.58 -4.09 -10.45
C GLY A 109 15.26 -5.22 -9.46
N ASP A 110 15.48 -4.89 -8.19
CA ASP A 110 15.10 -5.73 -7.05
C ASP A 110 13.59 -5.63 -6.78
N GLY A 111 13.02 -6.64 -6.12
CA GLY A 111 11.62 -6.61 -5.70
C GLY A 111 11.33 -5.52 -4.66
N TYR A 112 10.16 -4.91 -4.75
CA TYR A 112 9.70 -3.86 -3.83
C TYR A 112 8.38 -4.26 -3.19
N VAL A 113 7.98 -3.52 -2.15
CA VAL A 113 6.74 -3.76 -1.42
C VAL A 113 6.02 -2.44 -1.19
N ASN A 114 4.74 -2.41 -1.54
CA ASN A 114 3.86 -1.28 -1.28
C ASN A 114 3.46 -1.23 0.20
N VAL A 115 3.75 -0.12 0.88
CA VAL A 115 3.58 0.00 2.34
C VAL A 115 2.11 -0.01 2.74
N LEU A 116 1.24 0.67 1.98
CA LEU A 116 -0.19 0.69 2.27
C LEU A 116 -0.78 -0.72 2.10
N ARG A 117 -0.47 -1.40 1.00
CA ARG A 117 -0.93 -2.77 0.77
C ARG A 117 -0.43 -3.72 1.86
N LEU A 118 0.84 -3.64 2.23
CA LEU A 118 1.42 -4.47 3.29
C LEU A 118 0.73 -4.23 4.64
N ASN A 119 0.46 -2.97 4.99
CA ASN A 119 -0.25 -2.64 6.24
C ASN A 119 -1.72 -3.09 6.23
N LEU A 120 -2.40 -3.07 5.09
CA LEU A 120 -3.74 -3.64 4.96
C LEU A 120 -3.73 -5.16 5.11
N ALA A 121 -2.75 -5.83 4.50
CA ALA A 121 -2.55 -7.27 4.67
C ALA A 121 -2.23 -7.63 6.13
N LEU A 122 -1.48 -6.78 6.83
CA LEU A 122 -1.17 -6.92 8.26
C LEU A 122 -2.43 -6.87 9.12
N ILE A 123 -3.31 -5.88 8.90
CA ILE A 123 -4.60 -5.75 9.60
C ILE A 123 -5.48 -6.97 9.30
N HIS A 124 -5.57 -7.39 8.04
CA HIS A 124 -6.41 -8.51 7.62
C HIS A 124 -5.97 -9.85 8.20
N ASN A 125 -4.66 -10.11 8.28
CA ASN A 125 -4.14 -11.39 8.77
C ASN A 125 -4.07 -11.46 10.31
N PHE A 126 -3.93 -10.33 11.00
CA PHE A 126 -3.77 -10.27 12.46
C PHE A 126 -4.87 -9.45 13.14
N GLN A 127 -6.13 -9.70 12.74
CA GLN A 127 -7.31 -8.99 13.23
C GLN A 127 -7.37 -8.93 14.76
N THR A 128 -7.05 -10.01 15.47
CA THR A 128 -7.08 -10.03 16.94
C THR A 128 -6.19 -8.97 17.58
N THR A 129 -5.07 -8.62 16.94
CA THR A 129 -4.14 -7.58 17.43
C THR A 129 -4.59 -6.18 17.03
N TYR A 130 -5.07 -5.99 15.79
CA TYR A 130 -5.40 -4.67 15.24
C TYR A 130 -6.85 -4.23 15.45
N CYS A 131 -7.76 -5.14 15.79
CA CYS A 131 -9.16 -4.82 16.12
C CYS A 131 -9.36 -4.53 17.61
N SER A 132 -8.46 -4.99 18.48
CA SER A 132 -8.61 -4.92 19.93
C SER A 132 -7.79 -3.81 20.60
N THR A 133 -6.90 -3.14 19.86
CA THR A 133 -5.99 -2.12 20.38
C THR A 133 -6.55 -0.70 20.26
N PRO A 134 -6.79 0.03 21.35
CA PRO A 134 -7.13 1.46 21.31
C PRO A 134 -5.92 2.28 20.81
N PRO A 135 -6.11 3.42 20.10
CA PRO A 135 -7.36 4.18 19.92
C PRO A 135 -8.08 3.95 18.58
N LEU A 136 -7.69 2.98 17.74
CA LEU A 136 -8.20 2.85 16.38
C LEU A 136 -8.68 1.41 16.11
N SER A 137 -9.99 1.20 16.09
CA SER A 137 -10.60 0.00 15.50
C SER A 137 -10.37 0.03 13.99
N TYR A 138 -9.29 -0.60 13.52
CA TYR A 138 -8.98 -0.69 12.08
C TYR A 138 -9.85 -1.71 11.32
N CYS A 139 -10.82 -2.30 12.01
CA CYS A 139 -11.63 -3.43 11.53
C CYS A 139 -13.11 -3.07 11.30
N GLU A 140 -13.46 -1.79 11.36
CA GLU A 140 -14.78 -1.25 10.99
C GLU A 140 -14.78 -0.67 9.57
#